data_AF-A0A9P0P263-F1
#
_entry.id   AF-A0A9P0P263-F1
#
_cell.length_a   1.000
_cell.length_b   1.000
_cell.length_c   1.000
_cell.angle_alpha   90.00
_cell.angle_beta   90.00
_cell.angle_gamma   90.00
#
_symmetry.space_group_name_H-M   'P 1'
#
loop_
_entity.id
_entity.type
_entity.pdbx_description
1 polymer ?
#
loop_
_entity_poly.entity_id
_entity_poly.type
_entity_poly.pdbx_seq_one_letter_code
_entity_poly.pdbx_strand_id
1 'polypeptide(L)'
;MSSAIGRPGSALITVAGIFFTKFAIFANARLILDNVSVDVDFDKEPFELDEVVNGVFTPKGWNSTWISETAFIHKNEDGDVFKHDMQRKTSKLLLQSKVLQKYPGAIIYLSKDEKFFLFRYNITRVYRYSALSQYKLYEIDTG
;
A
#
# COMPACT_ATOMS: atom_id res chain seq x y z
N MET A 1 -70.12 58.83 -9.04
CA MET A 1 -70.23 57.36 -9.10
C MET A 1 -69.11 56.82 -9.97
N SER A 2 -68.35 55.89 -9.38
CA SER A 2 -67.54 54.81 -9.97
C SER A 2 -66.32 55.08 -10.86
N SER A 3 -65.23 54.47 -10.39
CA SER A 3 -63.84 54.26 -10.85
C SER A 3 -63.64 53.53 -12.19
N ALA A 4 -62.42 53.68 -12.75
CA ALA A 4 -61.41 52.63 -13.06
C ALA A 4 -60.49 53.12 -14.20
N ILE A 5 -59.16 53.27 -14.01
CA ILE A 5 -58.09 52.25 -14.11
C ILE A 5 -57.96 51.62 -15.51
N GLY A 6 -56.75 51.72 -16.08
CA GLY A 6 -56.21 50.67 -16.98
C GLY A 6 -55.42 51.15 -18.20
N ARG A 7 -54.09 51.31 -18.05
CA ARG A 7 -53.13 51.19 -19.17
C ARG A 7 -53.14 49.73 -19.69
N PRO A 8 -53.24 49.46 -21.00
CA PRO A 8 -52.99 48.12 -21.54
C PRO A 8 -51.57 48.02 -22.13
N GLY A 9 -50.94 46.85 -21.98
CA GLY A 9 -49.80 46.44 -22.83
C GLY A 9 -48.61 45.79 -22.14
N SER A 10 -48.84 44.62 -21.52
CA SER A 10 -47.83 43.66 -21.06
C SER A 10 -47.09 43.01 -22.24
N ALA A 11 -45.81 42.64 -22.08
CA ALA A 11 -45.35 41.23 -22.14
C ALA A 11 -43.82 41.09 -22.29
N LEU A 12 -43.19 40.67 -21.20
CA LEU A 12 -42.25 39.54 -21.12
C LEU A 12 -41.70 38.98 -22.44
N ILE A 13 -40.50 39.42 -22.83
CA ILE A 13 -39.58 38.63 -23.64
C ILE A 13 -38.25 38.71 -22.90
N THR A 14 -37.76 37.59 -22.35
CA THR A 14 -36.33 37.23 -22.09
C THR A 14 -36.25 36.16 -20.99
N VAL A 15 -36.72 34.92 -21.25
CA VAL A 15 -36.30 33.71 -20.46
C VAL A 15 -36.35 32.43 -21.32
N ALA A 16 -37.16 32.37 -22.40
CA ALA A 16 -37.30 31.16 -23.20
C ALA A 16 -36.09 30.81 -24.10
N GLY A 17 -35.24 31.77 -24.47
CA GLY A 17 -34.12 31.55 -25.41
C GLY A 17 -32.89 30.86 -24.83
N ILE A 18 -32.70 30.87 -23.51
CA ILE A 18 -31.50 30.33 -22.84
C ILE A 18 -31.61 28.82 -22.57
N PHE A 19 -32.82 28.24 -22.68
CA PHE A 19 -33.03 26.81 -22.48
C PHE A 19 -32.68 25.97 -23.71
N PHE A 20 -32.83 26.50 -24.94
CA PHE A 20 -32.59 25.72 -26.16
C PHE A 20 -31.09 25.51 -26.48
N THR A 21 -30.23 26.48 -26.20
CA THR A 21 -28.78 26.33 -26.41
C THR A 21 -28.11 25.41 -25.39
N LYS A 22 -28.60 25.38 -24.15
CA LYS A 22 -28.12 24.41 -23.15
C LYS A 22 -28.50 22.98 -23.52
N PHE A 23 -29.69 22.74 -24.06
CA PHE A 23 -30.15 21.38 -24.42
C PHE A 23 -29.34 20.76 -25.58
N ALA A 24 -28.93 21.57 -26.55
CA ALA A 24 -28.11 21.10 -27.67
C ALA A 24 -26.70 20.64 -27.25
N ILE A 25 -26.09 21.29 -26.24
CA ILE A 25 -24.76 20.92 -25.75
C ILE A 25 -24.83 19.58 -24.98
N PHE A 26 -25.90 19.31 -24.24
CA PHE A 26 -26.08 18.04 -23.52
C PHE A 26 -26.40 16.85 -24.45
N ALA A 27 -27.14 17.06 -25.55
CA ALA A 27 -27.46 16.00 -26.50
C ALA A 27 -26.21 15.45 -27.20
N ASN A 28 -25.29 16.32 -27.61
CA ASN A 28 -24.04 15.92 -28.25
C ASN A 28 -23.06 15.23 -27.27
N ALA A 29 -23.03 15.66 -26.01
CA ALA A 29 -22.22 15.00 -24.99
C ALA A 29 -22.70 13.57 -24.67
N ARG A 30 -24.01 13.31 -24.71
CA ARG A 30 -24.56 11.96 -24.55
C ARG A 30 -24.21 11.05 -25.73
N LEU A 31 -24.27 11.55 -26.96
CA LEU A 31 -23.91 10.79 -28.17
C LEU A 31 -22.43 10.36 -28.22
N ILE A 32 -21.54 11.11 -27.58
CA ILE A 32 -20.11 10.77 -27.51
C ILE A 32 -19.84 9.69 -26.44
N LEU A 33 -20.70 9.55 -25.43
CA LEU A 33 -20.50 8.58 -24.34
C LEU A 33 -20.98 7.16 -24.69
N ASP A 34 -21.88 7.01 -25.68
CA ASP A 34 -22.43 5.70 -26.06
C ASP A 34 -21.45 4.81 -26.86
N ASN A 35 -20.29 5.34 -27.29
CA ASN A 35 -19.27 4.58 -28.05
C ASN A 35 -18.01 4.20 -27.26
N VAL A 36 -18.00 4.45 -25.95
CA VAL A 36 -16.99 3.87 -25.04
C VAL A 36 -17.69 2.83 -24.19
N SER A 37 -17.83 1.62 -24.71
CA SER A 37 -18.15 0.46 -23.90
C SER A 37 -16.93 0.12 -23.05
N VAL A 38 -16.70 0.87 -21.97
CA VAL A 38 -15.98 0.32 -20.83
C VAL A 38 -16.90 -0.79 -20.33
N ASP A 39 -16.45 -2.04 -20.42
CA ASP A 39 -17.13 -3.19 -19.86
C ASP A 39 -17.05 -3.06 -18.33
N VAL A 40 -17.94 -2.22 -17.77
CA VAL A 40 -18.03 -2.00 -16.33
C VAL A 40 -18.81 -3.19 -15.78
N ASP A 41 -18.07 -4.20 -15.34
CA ASP A 41 -18.60 -5.32 -14.59
C ASP A 41 -19.17 -4.80 -13.25
N PHE A 42 -20.50 -4.65 -13.18
CA PHE A 42 -21.19 -4.12 -12.00
C PHE A 42 -21.23 -5.11 -10.83
N ASP A 43 -20.76 -6.34 -11.02
CA ASP A 43 -20.69 -7.37 -9.96
C ASP A 43 -19.35 -7.32 -9.20
N LYS A 44 -18.45 -6.38 -9.55
CA LYS A 44 -17.15 -6.19 -8.89
C LYS A 44 -17.14 -4.93 -8.03
N GLU A 45 -16.66 -5.09 -6.80
CA GLU A 45 -16.39 -3.96 -5.92
C GLU A 45 -15.13 -3.21 -6.37
N PRO A 46 -15.16 -1.88 -6.50
CA PRO A 46 -13.98 -1.10 -6.84
C PRO A 46 -13.01 -1.08 -5.66
N PHE A 47 -11.70 -1.07 -5.95
CA PHE A 47 -10.68 -0.91 -4.91
C PHE A 47 -10.83 0.43 -4.19
N GLU A 48 -10.87 0.38 -2.86
CA GLU A 48 -10.82 1.57 -2.03
C GLU A 48 -9.38 2.02 -1.79
N LEU A 49 -9.19 3.33 -1.60
CA LEU A 49 -7.87 3.88 -1.26
C LEU A 49 -7.34 3.27 0.04
N ASP A 50 -8.23 3.01 1.01
CA ASP A 50 -7.85 2.41 2.29
C ASP A 50 -7.24 1.01 2.10
N GLU A 51 -7.81 0.20 1.21
CA GLU A 51 -7.30 -1.14 0.91
C GLU A 51 -5.90 -1.11 0.29
N VAL A 52 -5.64 -0.11 -0.58
CA VAL A 52 -4.34 0.11 -1.21
C VAL A 52 -3.32 0.63 -0.22
N VAL A 53 -3.69 1.59 0.62
CA VAL A 53 -2.79 2.22 1.61
C VAL A 53 -2.44 1.24 2.73
N ASN A 54 -3.41 0.45 3.20
CA ASN A 54 -3.17 -0.60 4.20
C ASN A 54 -2.55 -1.86 3.58
N GLY A 55 -2.47 -1.93 2.25
CA GLY A 55 -1.87 -3.04 1.54
C GLY A 55 -2.59 -4.36 1.81
N VAL A 56 -3.93 -4.35 1.91
CA VAL A 56 -4.77 -5.53 2.21
C VAL A 56 -4.47 -6.69 1.26
N PHE A 57 -4.15 -6.37 0.01
CA PHE A 57 -3.83 -7.33 -1.05
C PHE A 57 -2.33 -7.52 -1.27
N THR A 58 -1.47 -7.11 -0.31
CA THR A 58 -0.02 -7.29 -0.42
C THR A 58 0.33 -8.77 -0.26
N PRO A 59 0.96 -9.42 -1.26
CA PRO A 59 1.36 -10.81 -1.13
C PRO A 59 2.42 -10.93 -0.03
N LYS A 60 2.32 -11.99 0.78
CA LYS A 60 3.39 -12.35 1.69
C LYS A 60 4.62 -12.75 0.87
N GLY A 61 5.64 -11.91 0.88
CA GLY A 61 6.91 -12.19 0.23
C GLY A 61 7.69 -13.29 0.95
N TRP A 62 8.74 -13.79 0.28
CA TRP A 62 9.67 -14.73 0.89
C TRP A 62 10.55 -14.00 1.93
N ASN A 63 10.46 -14.42 3.20
CA ASN A 63 11.11 -13.77 4.34
C ASN A 63 12.46 -14.41 4.73
N SER A 64 13.08 -15.17 3.82
CA SER A 64 14.29 -15.93 4.11
C SER A 64 15.50 -15.39 3.35
N THR A 65 16.69 -15.69 3.87
CA THR A 65 17.96 -15.27 3.28
C THR A 65 18.89 -16.47 3.17
N TRP A 66 19.44 -16.71 1.99
CA TRP A 66 20.43 -17.76 1.77
C TRP A 66 21.71 -17.45 2.54
N ILE A 67 22.25 -18.47 3.20
CA ILE A 67 23.56 -18.41 3.88
C ILE A 67 24.58 -19.35 3.23
N SER A 68 24.12 -20.42 2.61
CA SER A 68 24.92 -21.35 1.81
C SER A 68 24.05 -21.95 0.70
N GLU A 69 24.65 -22.78 -0.15
CA GLU A 69 23.93 -23.51 -1.21
C GLU A 69 22.84 -24.44 -0.66
N THR A 70 22.97 -24.85 0.60
CA THR A 70 22.12 -25.87 1.22
C THR A 70 21.35 -25.35 2.43
N ALA A 71 21.60 -24.12 2.87
CA ALA A 71 20.96 -23.58 4.06
C ALA A 71 20.53 -22.12 3.87
N PHE A 72 19.39 -21.80 4.49
CA PHE A 72 18.85 -20.45 4.58
C PHE A 72 18.42 -20.14 6.00
N ILE A 73 18.39 -18.86 6.35
CA ILE A 73 17.78 -18.36 7.57
C ILE A 73 16.40 -17.81 7.29
N HIS A 74 15.44 -18.06 8.18
CA HIS A 74 14.10 -17.51 8.09
C HIS A 74 13.59 -17.08 9.46
N LYS A 75 12.59 -16.22 9.46
CA LYS A 75 11.88 -15.79 10.68
C LYS A 75 10.56 -16.53 10.79
N ASN A 76 10.26 -17.07 11.96
CA ASN A 76 8.93 -17.61 12.27
C ASN A 76 7.92 -16.47 12.52
N GLU A 77 6.64 -16.79 12.60
CA GLU A 77 5.56 -15.86 12.96
C GLU A 77 5.80 -15.19 14.32
N ASP A 78 6.40 -15.92 15.27
CA ASP A 78 6.78 -15.40 16.60
C ASP A 78 7.99 -14.44 16.56
N GLY A 79 8.67 -14.32 15.41
CA GLY A 79 9.88 -13.50 15.24
C GLY A 79 11.19 -14.19 15.63
N ASP A 80 11.15 -15.48 15.97
CA ASP A 80 12.33 -16.31 16.18
C ASP A 80 13.07 -16.57 14.85
N VAL A 81 14.39 -16.63 14.89
CA VAL A 81 15.23 -16.86 13.70
C VAL A 81 15.74 -18.30 13.70
N PHE A 82 15.43 -19.02 12.63
CA PHE A 82 15.84 -20.39 12.41
C PHE A 82 16.77 -20.51 11.20
N LYS A 83 17.77 -21.37 11.31
CA LYS A 83 18.53 -21.89 10.17
C LYS A 83 17.92 -23.19 9.71
N HIS A 84 17.53 -23.25 8.45
CA HIS A 84 17.01 -24.46 7.81
C HIS A 84 18.09 -25.05 6.90
N ASP A 85 18.42 -26.32 7.10
CA ASP A 85 19.29 -27.10 6.22
C ASP A 85 18.41 -27.96 5.30
N MET A 86 18.48 -27.71 3.99
CA MET A 86 17.69 -28.39 2.98
C MET A 86 18.11 -29.84 2.76
N GLN A 87 19.40 -30.17 2.94
CA GLN A 87 19.88 -31.55 2.75
C GLN A 87 19.37 -32.45 3.87
N ARG A 88 19.44 -31.96 5.11
CA ARG A 88 19.02 -32.72 6.30
C ARG A 88 17.54 -32.55 6.62
N LYS A 89 16.88 -31.55 6.02
CA LYS A 89 15.50 -31.14 6.31
C LYS A 89 15.30 -30.79 7.80
N THR A 90 16.32 -30.22 8.41
CA THR A 90 16.33 -29.87 9.84
C THR A 90 16.37 -28.36 10.01
N SER A 91 15.60 -27.86 10.98
CA SER A 91 15.63 -26.47 11.41
C SER A 91 16.31 -26.36 12.78
N LYS A 92 17.26 -25.44 12.94
CA LYS A 92 17.92 -25.11 14.20
C LYS A 92 17.58 -23.68 14.60
N LEU A 93 17.16 -23.47 15.84
CA LEU A 93 16.97 -22.13 16.40
C LEU A 93 18.35 -21.44 16.54
N LEU A 94 18.49 -20.25 15.97
CA LEU A 94 19.71 -19.44 16.07
C LEU A 94 19.54 -18.22 16.97
N LEU A 95 18.35 -17.60 16.97
CA LEU A 95 18.09 -16.41 17.76
C LEU A 95 16.64 -16.39 18.23
N GLN A 96 16.46 -16.16 19.53
CA GLN A 96 15.13 -15.99 20.13
C GLN A 96 14.62 -14.56 19.89
N SER A 97 13.32 -14.45 19.60
CA SER A 97 12.55 -13.22 19.43
C SER A 97 12.72 -12.26 20.60
N LYS A 98 12.84 -12.77 21.83
CA LYS A 98 13.07 -11.97 23.05
C LYS A 98 14.30 -11.06 22.96
N VAL A 99 15.35 -11.47 22.25
CA VAL A 99 16.53 -10.63 22.02
C VAL A 99 16.21 -9.50 21.06
N LEU A 100 15.46 -9.79 20.00
CA LEU A 100 15.04 -8.82 18.99
C LEU A 100 13.98 -7.83 19.49
N GLN A 101 13.19 -8.19 20.51
CA GLN A 101 12.24 -7.26 21.15
C GLN A 101 12.95 -6.02 21.74
N LYS A 102 14.23 -6.14 22.12
CA LYS A 102 15.06 -5.00 22.57
C LYS A 102 15.42 -4.04 21.43
N TYR A 103 15.28 -4.47 20.17
CA TYR A 103 15.64 -3.73 18.96
C TYR A 103 14.49 -3.79 17.94
N PRO A 104 13.38 -3.05 18.17
CA PRO A 104 12.22 -3.09 17.29
C PRO A 104 12.59 -2.63 15.87
N GLY A 105 12.12 -3.39 14.87
CA GLY A 105 12.43 -3.11 13.46
C GLY A 105 13.87 -3.37 13.04
N ALA A 106 14.66 -4.06 13.85
CA ALA A 106 16.05 -4.38 13.51
C ALA A 106 16.15 -5.32 12.30
N ILE A 107 17.06 -4.98 11.39
CA ILE A 107 17.49 -5.86 10.31
C ILE A 107 18.67 -6.68 10.83
N ILE A 108 18.62 -7.99 10.62
CA ILE A 108 19.64 -8.92 11.10
C ILE A 108 20.49 -9.40 9.93
N TYR A 109 21.79 -9.54 10.19
CA TYR A 109 22.73 -10.16 9.26
C TYR A 109 23.53 -11.23 10.00
N LEU A 110 23.69 -12.41 9.41
CA LEU A 110 24.50 -13.47 9.96
C LEU A 110 25.94 -13.33 9.45
N SER A 111 26.93 -13.50 10.34
CA SER A 111 28.33 -13.56 9.96
C SER A 111 28.64 -14.82 9.15
N LYS A 112 29.70 -14.77 8.32
CA LYS A 112 30.09 -15.91 7.46
C LYS A 112 30.48 -17.16 8.27
N ASP A 113 31.03 -16.97 9.46
CA ASP A 113 31.39 -18.03 10.39
C ASP A 113 30.20 -18.52 11.24
N GLU A 114 29.01 -17.94 11.06
CA GLU A 114 27.77 -18.28 11.76
C GLU A 114 27.86 -18.19 13.30
N LYS A 115 28.76 -17.36 13.82
CA LYS A 115 28.94 -17.15 15.27
C LYS A 115 28.31 -15.86 15.76
N PHE A 116 28.17 -14.88 14.87
CA PHE A 116 27.70 -13.55 15.22
C PHE A 116 26.51 -13.13 14.38
N PHE A 117 25.58 -12.44 15.02
CA PHE A 117 24.59 -11.62 14.34
C PHE A 117 24.95 -10.15 14.45
N LEU A 118 24.81 -9.44 13.33
CA LEU A 118 24.84 -7.99 13.29
C LEU A 118 23.40 -7.47 13.27
N PHE A 119 23.01 -6.77 14.31
CA PHE A 119 21.74 -6.07 14.38
C PHE A 119 21.92 -4.64 13.92
N ARG A 120 21.24 -4.29 12.84
CA ARG A 120 21.13 -2.92 12.36
C ARG A 120 19.77 -2.36 12.80
N TYR A 121 19.79 -1.40 13.70
CA TYR A 121 18.58 -0.83 14.31
C TYR A 121 18.64 0.70 14.32
N ASN A 122 17.52 1.33 14.71
CA ASN A 122 17.37 2.80 14.70
C ASN A 122 17.76 3.41 13.34
N ILE A 123 17.09 2.94 12.29
CA ILE A 123 17.45 3.27 10.89
C ILE A 123 16.76 4.57 10.49
N THR A 124 17.55 5.59 10.15
CA THR A 124 17.07 6.87 9.62
C THR A 124 17.50 7.01 8.17
N ARG A 125 16.54 6.99 7.22
CA ARG A 125 16.84 7.16 5.80
C ARG A 125 17.26 8.60 5.51
N VAL A 126 18.34 8.76 4.76
CA VAL A 126 18.85 10.06 4.28
C VAL A 126 18.52 10.23 2.79
N TYR A 127 18.76 9.18 2.00
CA TYR A 127 18.44 9.11 0.57
C TYR A 127 17.79 7.76 0.23
N ARG A 128 17.43 7.55 -1.05
CA ARG A 128 16.78 6.31 -1.53
C ARG A 128 17.49 5.04 -1.07
N TYR A 129 18.83 5.01 -1.11
CA TYR A 129 19.65 3.85 -0.74
C TYR A 129 20.64 4.14 0.40
N SER A 130 20.57 5.32 1.02
CA SER A 130 21.50 5.74 2.08
C SER A 130 20.73 5.99 3.36
N ALA A 131 21.21 5.41 4.46
CA ALA A 131 20.59 5.56 5.77
C ALA A 131 21.65 5.51 6.88
N LEU A 132 21.43 6.30 7.93
CA LEU A 132 22.17 6.23 9.17
C LEU A 132 21.54 5.15 10.05
N SER A 133 22.36 4.42 10.80
CA SER A 133 21.89 3.28 11.60
C SER A 133 22.84 3.03 12.76
N GLN A 134 22.30 2.48 13.84
CA GLN A 134 23.10 1.93 14.93
C GLN A 134 23.30 0.43 14.72
N TYR A 135 24.43 -0.07 15.19
CA TYR A 135 24.83 -1.46 14.99
C TYR A 135 25.17 -2.10 16.32
N LYS A 136 24.71 -3.34 16.52
CA LYS A 136 25.10 -4.16 17.66
C LYS A 136 25.49 -5.55 17.20
N LEU A 137 26.61 -6.03 17.74
CA LEU A 137 27.06 -7.40 17.55
C LEU A 137 26.46 -8.27 18.64
N TYR A 138 25.95 -9.43 18.26
CA TYR A 138 25.40 -10.45 19.14
C TYR A 138 26.12 -11.77 18.87
N GLU A 139 26.60 -12.43 19.92
CA GLU A 139 27.27 -13.73 19.82
C GLU A 139 26.27 -14.84 20.11
N ILE A 140 26.20 -15.85 19.25
CA ILE A 140 25.19 -16.91 19.31
C ILE A 140 25.44 -17.88 20.46
N ASP A 141 26.72 -18.18 20.74
CA ASP A 141 27.10 -19.17 21.75
C ASP A 141 26.95 -18.63 23.18
N THR A 142 27.24 -17.34 23.39
CA THR A 142 27.25 -16.71 24.72
C THR A 142 25.89 -16.14 25.12
N GLY A 143 25.13 -15.58 24.16
CA GLY A 143 23.81 -14.98 24.40
C GLY A 143 23.82 -13.56 24.97
#